data_AF-A0A2I0WWN5-F1
#
_entry.id   AF-A0A2I0WWN5-F1
#
_cell.length_a   1.000
_cell.length_b   1.000
_cell.length_c   1.000
_cell.angle_alpha   90.00
_cell.angle_beta   90.00
_cell.angle_gamma   90.00
#
_symmetry.space_group_name_H-M   'P 1'
#
loop_
_entity.id
_entity.type
_entity.pdbx_description
1 polymer ?
#
loop_
_entity_poly.entity_id
_entity_poly.type
_entity_poly.pdbx_seq_one_letter_code
_entity_poly.pdbx_strand_id
1 'polypeptide(L)'
;MSARKKMQDKFNRLVQSDRTITQYEIEFTMLSRYASNLIPNAEEKYHRFLSGLRDTIRKSLIPFGIEDYATLVERARKIESDLQSTHRRKDFQKRKNEDRSKSTKSFQSGRPNWKKPKSKTSESSTPVICNKCGRAHKGECLSGTNTYF
;
A
#
# COMPACT_ATOMS: atom_id res chain seq x y z
N MET A 1 -10.74 -16.67 -42.49
CA MET A 1 -9.61 -15.92 -41.89
C MET A 1 -8.40 -16.83 -41.74
N SER A 2 -7.22 -16.43 -42.21
CA SER A 2 -5.96 -17.20 -42.06
C SER A 2 -5.48 -17.23 -40.60
N ALA A 3 -4.79 -18.29 -40.20
CA ALA A 3 -4.22 -18.46 -38.86
C ALA A 3 -3.28 -17.29 -38.48
N ARG A 4 -2.50 -16.77 -39.42
CA ARG A 4 -1.63 -15.61 -39.22
C ARG A 4 -2.41 -14.36 -38.85
N LYS A 5 -3.53 -14.09 -39.56
CA LYS A 5 -4.42 -12.95 -39.28
C LYS A 5 -5.01 -13.03 -37.87
N LYS A 6 -5.42 -14.23 -37.43
CA LYS A 6 -5.90 -14.45 -36.05
C LYS A 6 -4.82 -14.11 -35.00
N MET A 7 -3.57 -14.49 -35.23
CA MET A 7 -2.47 -14.18 -34.28
C MET A 7 -2.12 -12.70 -34.26
N GLN A 8 -2.18 -12.04 -35.42
CA GLN A 8 -2.01 -10.60 -35.53
C GLN A 8 -3.13 -9.84 -34.81
N ASP A 9 -4.39 -10.28 -34.95
CA ASP A 9 -5.52 -9.70 -34.22
C ASP A 9 -5.38 -9.89 -32.70
N LYS A 10 -4.87 -11.05 -32.27
CA LYS A 10 -4.53 -11.30 -30.85
C LYS A 10 -3.45 -10.34 -30.36
N PHE A 11 -2.38 -10.16 -31.13
CA PHE A 11 -1.33 -9.20 -30.81
C PHE A 11 -1.89 -7.78 -30.70
N ASN A 12 -2.78 -7.39 -31.62
CA ASN A 12 -3.38 -6.06 -31.62
C ASN A 12 -4.34 -5.81 -30.45
N ARG A 13 -4.82 -6.86 -29.78
CA ARG A 13 -5.65 -6.76 -28.57
C ARG A 13 -4.90 -7.12 -27.29
N LEU A 14 -3.60 -7.41 -27.41
CA LEU A 14 -2.79 -7.85 -26.28
C LEU A 14 -2.60 -6.69 -25.30
N VAL A 15 -3.03 -6.92 -24.07
CA VAL A 15 -2.83 -6.05 -22.91
C VAL A 15 -2.39 -6.91 -21.73
N GLN A 16 -1.73 -6.30 -20.74
CA GLN A 16 -1.25 -6.98 -19.55
C GLN A 16 -2.41 -7.59 -18.73
N SER A 17 -3.57 -6.92 -18.67
CA SER A 17 -4.76 -7.36 -17.93
C SER A 17 -4.48 -7.65 -16.45
N ASP A 18 -4.47 -8.91 -16.03
CA ASP A 18 -4.28 -9.45 -14.68
C ASP A 18 -2.97 -10.24 -14.55
N ARG A 19 -2.22 -10.35 -15.64
CA ARG A 19 -0.94 -11.07 -15.74
C ARG A 19 0.24 -10.28 -15.20
N THR A 20 1.27 -11.01 -14.82
CA THR A 20 2.55 -10.40 -14.42
C THR A 20 3.25 -9.78 -15.63
N ILE A 21 4.20 -8.87 -15.39
CA ILE A 21 5.01 -8.29 -16.47
C ILE A 21 5.73 -9.38 -17.27
N THR A 22 6.27 -10.39 -16.57
CA THR A 22 6.95 -11.53 -17.20
C THR A 22 6.02 -12.34 -18.12
N GLN A 23 4.80 -12.64 -17.67
CA GLN A 23 3.83 -13.38 -18.49
C GLN A 23 3.42 -12.57 -19.73
N TYR A 24 3.15 -11.28 -19.53
CA TYR A 24 2.81 -10.36 -20.62
C TYR A 24 3.94 -10.26 -21.65
N GLU A 25 5.19 -10.15 -21.20
CA GLU A 25 6.36 -10.11 -22.07
C GLU A 25 6.55 -11.38 -22.90
N ILE A 26 6.34 -12.55 -22.30
CA ILE A 26 6.42 -13.84 -23.01
C ILE A 26 5.38 -13.88 -24.13
N GLU A 27 4.12 -13.54 -23.83
CA GLU A 27 3.06 -13.51 -24.85
C GLU A 27 3.30 -12.46 -25.93
N PHE A 28 3.76 -11.27 -25.53
CA PHE A 28 4.11 -10.19 -26.45
C PHE A 28 5.18 -10.64 -27.44
N THR A 29 6.25 -11.26 -26.93
CA THR A 29 7.35 -11.76 -27.76
C THR A 29 6.88 -12.88 -28.68
N MET A 30 6.09 -13.84 -28.19
CA MET A 30 5.54 -14.90 -29.03
C MET A 30 4.65 -14.37 -30.16
N LEU A 31 3.75 -13.44 -29.84
CA LEU A 31 2.77 -12.91 -30.80
C LEU A 31 3.41 -11.91 -31.78
N SER A 32 4.45 -11.18 -31.37
CA SER A 32 5.19 -10.25 -32.23
C SER A 32 5.75 -10.92 -33.50
N ARG A 33 6.09 -12.21 -33.44
CA ARG A 33 6.58 -13.01 -34.58
C ARG A 33 5.58 -13.05 -35.74
N TYR A 34 4.30 -12.88 -35.45
CA TYR A 34 3.22 -12.92 -36.44
C TYR A 34 2.76 -11.52 -36.87
N ALA A 35 3.27 -10.47 -36.21
CA ALA A 35 2.81 -9.10 -36.31
C ALA A 35 3.98 -8.12 -36.57
N SER A 36 4.99 -8.55 -37.33
CA SER A 36 6.15 -7.72 -37.66
C SER A 36 5.80 -6.39 -38.32
N ASN A 37 4.68 -6.33 -39.05
CA ASN A 37 4.17 -5.10 -39.65
C ASN A 37 3.54 -4.12 -38.64
N LEU A 38 3.22 -4.58 -37.43
CA LEU A 38 2.73 -3.73 -36.32
C LEU A 38 3.88 -3.28 -35.40
N ILE A 39 5.09 -3.79 -35.62
CA ILE A 39 6.27 -3.46 -34.84
C ILE A 39 7.49 -3.40 -35.78
N PRO A 40 7.50 -2.44 -36.73
CA PRO A 40 8.56 -2.39 -37.75
C PRO A 40 9.94 -2.04 -37.16
N ASN A 41 9.98 -1.35 -36.02
CA ASN A 41 11.23 -0.89 -35.38
C ASN A 41 11.17 -1.03 -33.84
N ALA A 42 12.28 -0.72 -33.18
CA ALA A 42 12.40 -0.82 -31.72
C ALA A 42 11.51 0.19 -30.97
N GLU A 43 11.29 1.37 -31.55
CA GLU A 43 10.45 2.43 -31.00
C GLU A 43 8.97 2.02 -30.96
N GLU A 44 8.45 1.48 -32.06
CA GLU A 44 7.11 0.90 -32.13
C GLU A 44 6.96 -0.25 -31.14
N LYS A 45 8.01 -1.07 -30.96
CA LYS A 45 8.01 -2.15 -29.97
C LYS A 45 7.84 -1.61 -28.57
N TYR A 46 8.59 -0.57 -28.25
CA TYR A 46 8.51 0.15 -27.00
C TYR A 46 7.10 0.74 -26.78
N HIS A 47 6.58 1.52 -27.73
CA HIS A 47 5.27 2.17 -27.60
C HIS A 47 4.15 1.15 -27.45
N ARG A 48 4.22 0.08 -28.26
CA ARG A 48 3.24 -1.00 -28.23
C ARG A 48 3.25 -1.69 -26.88
N PHE A 49 4.43 -2.04 -26.36
CA PHE A 49 4.55 -2.67 -25.04
C PHE A 49 4.01 -1.74 -23.95
N LEU A 50 4.45 -0.48 -23.91
CA LEU A 50 4.02 0.53 -22.95
C LEU A 50 2.50 0.75 -22.95
N SER A 51 1.88 0.80 -24.14
CA SER A 51 0.44 1.01 -24.29
C SER A 51 -0.40 -0.15 -23.74
N GLY A 52 0.12 -1.37 -23.80
CA GLY A 52 -0.56 -2.55 -23.25
C GLY A 52 -0.29 -2.80 -21.76
N LEU A 53 0.59 -2.03 -21.11
CA LEU A 53 0.80 -2.11 -19.67
C LEU A 53 -0.41 -1.59 -18.90
N ARG A 54 -0.65 -2.16 -17.70
CA ARG A 54 -1.65 -1.63 -16.78
C ARG A 54 -1.30 -0.20 -16.37
N ASP A 55 -2.35 0.59 -16.16
CA ASP A 55 -2.25 2.01 -15.81
C ASP A 55 -1.37 2.30 -14.60
N THR A 56 -1.41 1.46 -13.57
CA THR A 56 -0.60 1.64 -12.35
C THR A 56 0.90 1.62 -12.65
N ILE A 57 1.33 0.71 -13.54
CA ILE A 57 2.72 0.56 -13.94
C ILE A 57 3.07 1.60 -15.01
N ARG A 58 2.20 1.77 -16.02
CA ARG A 58 2.37 2.72 -17.12
C ARG A 58 2.56 4.15 -16.63
N LYS A 59 1.69 4.64 -15.72
CA LYS A 59 1.78 5.99 -15.15
C LYS A 59 3.05 6.21 -14.33
N SER A 60 3.58 5.15 -13.71
CA SER A 60 4.84 5.20 -12.98
C SER A 60 6.05 5.26 -13.92
N LEU A 61 5.93 4.80 -15.18
CA LEU A 61 7.03 4.78 -16.16
C LEU A 61 7.15 6.07 -16.97
N ILE A 62 6.04 6.74 -17.27
CA ILE A 62 6.00 7.96 -18.11
C ILE A 62 6.99 9.05 -17.66
N PRO A 63 7.11 9.41 -16.36
CA PRO A 63 8.01 10.48 -15.92
C PRO A 63 9.49 10.21 -16.17
N PHE A 64 9.85 8.94 -16.42
CA PHE A 64 11.24 8.54 -16.58
C PHE A 64 11.76 8.68 -18.01
N GLY A 65 10.92 9.05 -18.98
CA GLY A 65 11.35 9.28 -20.38
C GLY A 65 12.12 8.10 -20.98
N ILE A 66 11.71 6.88 -20.66
CA ILE A 66 12.37 5.67 -21.17
C ILE A 66 12.03 5.56 -22.66
N GLU A 67 13.01 5.31 -23.52
CA GLU A 67 12.78 5.12 -24.98
C GLU A 67 13.24 3.73 -25.47
N ASP A 68 13.83 2.93 -24.57
CA ASP A 68 14.33 1.59 -24.85
C ASP A 68 13.41 0.50 -24.29
N TYR A 69 13.16 -0.54 -25.09
CA TYR A 69 12.31 -1.68 -24.73
C TYR A 69 12.89 -2.48 -23.55
N ALA A 70 14.19 -2.77 -23.54
CA ALA A 70 14.78 -3.60 -22.49
C ALA A 70 14.71 -2.90 -21.13
N THR A 71 15.04 -1.60 -21.13
CA THR A 71 14.95 -0.73 -19.95
C THR A 71 13.50 -0.60 -19.47
N LEU A 72 12.54 -0.49 -20.39
CA LEU A 72 11.11 -0.42 -20.07
C LEU A 72 10.64 -1.67 -19.31
N VAL A 73 10.97 -2.86 -19.83
CA VAL A 73 10.60 -4.14 -19.21
C VAL A 73 11.21 -4.28 -17.82
N GLU A 74 12.50 -3.97 -17.68
CA GLU A 74 13.20 -4.10 -16.41
C GLU A 74 12.62 -3.16 -15.35
N ARG A 75 12.35 -1.89 -15.71
CA ARG A 75 11.70 -0.95 -14.78
C ARG A 75 10.27 -1.34 -14.45
N ALA A 76 9.51 -1.87 -15.42
CA ALA A 76 8.17 -2.36 -15.20
C ALA A 76 8.14 -3.51 -14.18
N ARG A 77 9.10 -4.46 -14.26
CA ARG A 77 9.25 -5.54 -13.28
C ARG A 77 9.57 -5.03 -11.87
N LYS A 78 10.44 -4.02 -11.75
CA LYS A 78 10.74 -3.39 -10.45
C LYS A 78 9.52 -2.74 -9.82
N ILE A 79 8.75 -2.00 -10.62
CA ILE A 79 7.50 -1.37 -10.16
C ILE A 79 6.48 -2.43 -9.74
N GLU A 80 6.31 -3.51 -10.51
CA GLU A 80 5.42 -4.61 -10.15
C GLU A 80 5.81 -5.25 -8.81
N SER A 81 7.10 -5.50 -8.59
CA SER A 81 7.62 -6.04 -7.34
C SER A 81 7.36 -5.10 -6.15
N ASP A 82 7.58 -3.79 -6.33
CA ASP A 82 7.30 -2.80 -5.29
C ASP A 82 5.80 -2.74 -4.94
N LEU A 83 4.92 -2.73 -5.95
CA LEU A 83 3.47 -2.75 -5.76
C LEU A 83 3.02 -4.01 -5.00
N GLN A 84 3.60 -5.18 -5.29
CA GLN A 84 3.30 -6.39 -4.53
C GLN A 84 3.78 -6.30 -3.09
N SER A 85 4.96 -5.73 -2.84
CA SER A 85 5.52 -5.58 -1.49
C SER A 85 4.68 -4.63 -0.63
N THR A 86 4.22 -3.52 -1.21
CA THR A 86 3.37 -2.53 -0.52
C THR A 86 1.98 -3.07 -0.22
N HIS A 87 1.40 -3.86 -1.13
CA HIS A 87 0.14 -4.56 -0.88
C HIS A 87 0.25 -5.50 0.32
N ARG A 88 1.30 -6.34 0.39
CA ARG A 88 1.55 -7.25 1.51
C ARG A 88 1.70 -6.50 2.85
N ARG A 89 2.42 -5.37 2.84
CA ARG A 89 2.57 -4.52 4.04
C ARG A 89 1.23 -3.95 4.51
N LYS A 90 0.41 -3.44 3.58
CA LYS A 90 -0.93 -2.91 3.88
C LYS A 90 -1.86 -4.00 4.42
N ASP A 91 -1.86 -5.18 3.83
CA ASP A 91 -2.68 -6.31 4.29
C ASP A 91 -2.30 -6.73 5.72
N PHE A 92 -1.01 -6.82 6.01
CA PHE A 92 -0.52 -7.14 7.34
C PHE A 92 -0.94 -6.09 8.38
N GLN A 93 -0.82 -4.81 8.04
CA GLN A 93 -1.29 -3.71 8.91
C GLN A 93 -2.80 -3.74 9.11
N LYS A 94 -3.58 -4.02 8.07
CA LYS A 94 -5.04 -4.12 8.15
C LYS A 94 -5.46 -5.25 9.08
N ARG A 95 -4.88 -6.45 8.95
CA ARG A 95 -5.13 -7.59 9.85
C ARG A 95 -4.78 -7.27 11.30
N LYS A 96 -3.61 -6.67 11.54
CA LYS A 96 -3.19 -6.24 12.89
C LYS A 96 -4.15 -5.23 13.52
N ASN A 97 -4.71 -4.31 12.74
CA ASN A 97 -5.66 -3.34 13.24
C ASN A 97 -7.05 -3.97 13.49
N GLU A 98 -7.47 -4.90 12.63
CA GLU A 98 -8.70 -5.66 12.81
C GLU A 98 -8.66 -6.53 14.09
N ASP A 99 -7.55 -7.23 14.34
CA ASP A 99 -7.35 -8.01 15.58
C ASP A 99 -7.38 -7.12 16.84
N ARG A 100 -6.78 -5.92 16.78
CA ARG A 100 -6.88 -4.93 17.88
C ARG A 100 -8.30 -4.41 18.08
N SER A 101 -9.07 -4.24 17.00
CA SER A 101 -10.47 -3.81 17.06
C SER A 101 -11.43 -4.91 17.56
N LYS A 102 -11.03 -6.18 17.46
CA LYS A 102 -11.77 -7.33 18.01
C LYS A 102 -11.46 -7.54 19.49
N SER A 103 -10.20 -7.33 19.91
CA SER A 103 -9.79 -7.39 21.32
C SER A 103 -10.42 -6.30 22.19
N THR A 104 -10.87 -5.17 21.61
CA THR A 104 -11.60 -4.11 22.35
C THR A 104 -13.11 -4.30 22.40
N LYS A 105 -13.68 -5.32 21.72
CA LYS A 105 -15.12 -5.61 21.76
C LYS A 105 -15.54 -6.67 22.79
N SER A 106 -14.62 -7.21 23.60
CA SER A 106 -14.94 -8.17 24.67
C SER A 106 -14.81 -7.62 26.11
N PHE A 107 -14.67 -6.30 26.28
CA PHE A 107 -14.78 -5.65 27.60
C PHE A 107 -15.97 -4.68 27.62
N GLN A 108 -17.15 -5.16 27.24
CA GLN A 108 -18.42 -4.62 27.70
C GLN A 108 -19.10 -5.66 28.62
N SER A 109 -18.40 -6.08 29.67
CA SER A 109 -19.07 -6.53 30.88
C SER A 109 -19.14 -5.34 31.84
N GLY A 110 -20.32 -5.17 32.44
CA GLY A 110 -20.82 -3.89 32.94
C GLY A 110 -19.89 -3.14 33.90
N ARG A 111 -19.75 -1.84 33.64
CA ARG A 111 -19.32 -0.90 34.69
C ARG A 111 -20.41 -0.87 35.77
N PRO A 112 -20.11 -1.15 37.05
CA PRO A 112 -21.06 -0.90 38.12
C PRO A 112 -21.36 0.60 38.18
N ASN A 113 -22.64 0.91 38.13
CA ASN A 113 -23.21 2.23 38.29
C ASN A 113 -23.01 2.72 39.73
N TRP A 114 -21.89 3.38 40.02
CA TRP A 114 -21.76 4.13 41.28
C TRP A 114 -22.20 5.58 41.04
N LYS A 115 -23.44 5.86 41.46
CA LYS A 115 -23.99 7.21 41.50
C LYS A 115 -23.11 8.10 42.38
N LYS A 116 -22.58 9.18 41.81
CA LYS A 116 -21.96 10.27 42.60
C LYS A 116 -23.07 11.03 43.34
N PRO A 117 -23.01 11.20 44.67
CA PRO A 117 -23.75 12.27 45.33
C PRO A 117 -23.09 13.61 44.97
N LYS A 118 -23.90 14.56 44.53
CA LYS A 118 -23.52 15.98 44.42
C LYS A 118 -23.44 16.56 45.84
N SER A 119 -22.30 17.12 46.21
CA SER A 119 -22.25 18.18 47.23
C SER A 119 -21.55 19.39 46.63
N LYS A 120 -22.31 20.48 46.59
CA LYS A 120 -21.90 21.82 46.18
C LYS A 120 -20.79 22.33 47.10
N THR A 121 -19.81 23.04 46.55
CA THR A 121 -19.41 24.41 46.95
C THR A 121 -18.25 24.89 46.07
N SER A 122 -18.07 26.20 46.10
CA SER A 122 -17.57 27.09 45.08
C SER A 122 -16.04 27.15 44.91
N GLU A 123 -15.68 27.89 43.85
CA GLU A 123 -14.46 28.70 43.72
C GLU A 123 -13.13 27.99 43.40
N SER A 124 -12.80 28.07 42.11
CA SER A 124 -11.56 28.66 41.60
C SER A 124 -10.25 28.22 42.28
N SER A 125 -9.60 27.21 41.71
CA SER A 125 -8.13 27.14 41.72
C SER A 125 -7.65 26.15 40.66
N THR A 126 -6.65 26.58 39.91
CA THR A 126 -5.98 25.85 38.84
C THR A 126 -5.52 24.46 39.27
N PRO A 127 -5.41 23.49 38.35
CA PRO A 127 -4.86 22.18 38.69
C PRO A 127 -3.42 22.36 39.18
N VAL A 128 -3.18 22.08 40.48
CA VAL A 128 -1.83 22.13 41.05
C VAL A 128 -1.03 20.98 40.44
N ILE A 129 -0.21 21.32 39.45
CA ILE A 129 0.72 20.40 38.82
C ILE A 129 1.89 20.17 39.78
N CYS A 130 2.26 18.92 40.01
CA CYS A 130 3.41 18.61 40.84
C CYS A 130 4.71 19.03 40.15
N ASN A 131 5.49 19.89 40.80
CA ASN A 131 6.78 20.35 40.29
C ASN A 131 7.87 19.25 40.24
N LYS A 132 7.63 18.07 40.84
CA LYS A 132 8.58 16.93 40.79
C LYS A 132 8.38 16.04 39.56
N CYS A 133 7.13 15.80 39.15
CA CYS A 133 6.82 14.85 38.07
C CYS A 133 6.04 15.45 36.90
N GLY A 134 5.66 16.73 36.99
CA GLY A 134 4.90 17.44 35.95
C GLY A 134 3.46 16.97 35.79
N ARG A 135 2.91 16.19 36.74
CA ARG A 135 1.54 15.65 36.68
C ARG A 135 0.70 16.14 37.86
N ALA A 136 -0.61 16.29 37.65
CA ALA A 136 -1.55 16.67 38.70
C ALA A 136 -1.93 15.44 39.54
N HIS A 137 -1.69 15.51 40.84
CA HIS A 137 -2.14 14.50 41.81
C HIS A 137 -2.45 15.17 43.15
N LYS A 138 -3.28 14.51 43.98
CA LYS A 138 -3.56 14.94 45.34
C LYS A 138 -2.90 13.95 46.29
N GLY A 139 -1.98 14.42 47.12
CA GLY A 139 -1.14 13.57 48.00
C GLY A 139 0.35 13.61 47.61
N GLU A 140 1.19 12.90 48.36
CA GLU A 140 2.65 12.91 48.21
C GLU A 140 3.12 12.32 46.87
N CYS A 141 4.12 12.97 46.26
CA CYS A 141 4.68 12.55 44.99
C CYS A 141 5.78 11.52 45.19
N LEU A 142 5.59 10.29 44.70
CA LEU A 142 6.54 9.18 44.81
C LEU A 142 7.58 9.14 43.65
N SER A 143 7.69 10.20 42.85
CA SER A 143 8.71 10.26 41.79
C SER A 143 10.09 10.54 42.39
N GLY A 144 10.97 9.53 42.39
CA GLY A 144 12.38 9.67 42.79
C GLY A 144 12.82 8.84 44.00
N THR A 145 12.05 7.87 44.49
CA THR A 145 12.54 6.92 45.50
C THR A 145 13.38 5.84 44.82
N ASN A 146 14.64 6.17 44.53
CA ASN A 146 15.66 5.19 44.18
C ASN A 146 16.13 4.52 45.49
N THR A 147 15.36 3.56 46.00
CA THR A 147 15.85 2.67 47.06
C THR A 147 16.57 1.52 46.39
N TYR A 148 17.89 1.66 46.28
CA TYR A 148 18.81 0.55 46.07
C TYR A 148 18.71 -0.39 47.28
N PHE A 149 18.61 -1.69 47.00
CA PHE A 149 19.13 -2.75 47.87
C PHE A 149 20.09 -3.58 47.02
#